data_AF-A0AAV4VK45-F1
#
_entry.id   AF-A0AAV4VK45-F1
#
_cell.length_a   1.000
_cell.length_b   1.000
_cell.length_c   1.000
_cell.angle_alpha   90.00
_cell.angle_beta   90.00
_cell.angle_gamma   90.00
#
_symmetry.space_group_name_H-M   'P 1'
#
loop_
_entity.id
_entity.type
_entity.pdbx_description
1 polymer ?
#
loop_
_entity_poly.entity_id
_entity_poly.type
_entity_poly.pdbx_seq_one_letter_code
_entity_poly.pdbx_strand_id
1 'polypeptide(L)'
;MADEKRRLLKLQQIFQLTSDKNKFEMKVVRRINNSTDANEFLKKLEEQDRNSLKYIILDCESEIAKAIISQQIRDTYMNRRNYHFLVTSLIIEDDWNTALLPHGAVNATGFQMLQETRPEVRNFLTAWKSLDPYRWPGGGTQRITTEVAQMYDATRVLLDAFNRLLKKKPDIFRNNFRRGEVYNNGTKGINCHQTPVMHWEHGDRITRFLKKTDIIGLTGNITFDEVGWRKNFTVDVLEMSMNSEMVKVAQWSDSDGLQQIPPNYKRIPQNTGFENKTYVVTSILEEPYLMFKRAEDGQILEGNDMFEGYCKDLADLIADNLKISFIIKLVNDSAYGGKDPTSPVGWNGMVGELIRKDADMAIAPLTITSARENVIDFTKPFMSLGISIMIKKPMNRLPGVFSFMNPLSEEIWMCIIFAYVGVSVVLFLVSRFSPHEWRYEDNFMGPSASNDFSLHNSLWFSLGAFMQQGCDICPRSIAGRIVGSVWWFFTLIIISSYTANLAAFLTVERMVTPINSADDLAKQTEVEYGTLMHSSTQEFFRLQSGKIPVYARMWEFMNSRKHVFVRKYEEGIQRVRESKGKYAFLMESTKNEYINERKPCDTMKVGRNLDAKGYGVATPVGSNLR
;
A
#
# COMPACT_ATOMS: atom_id res chain seq x y z
N MET A 1 26.33 -42.14 -5.17
CA MET A 1 26.18 -42.81 -3.85
C MET A 1 27.23 -42.46 -2.80
N ALA A 2 28.55 -42.70 -3.01
CA ALA A 2 29.56 -42.38 -1.99
C ALA A 2 29.68 -40.86 -1.70
N ASP A 3 29.58 -40.03 -2.74
CA ASP A 3 29.66 -38.56 -2.62
C ASP A 3 28.36 -37.95 -2.02
N GLU A 4 27.20 -38.53 -2.34
CA GLU A 4 25.89 -38.08 -1.80
C GLU A 4 25.76 -38.29 -0.30
N LYS A 5 26.22 -39.43 0.22
CA LYS A 5 26.19 -39.72 1.66
C LYS A 5 27.12 -38.77 2.43
N ARG A 6 28.22 -38.35 1.79
CA ARG A 6 29.20 -37.40 2.33
C ARG A 6 28.64 -35.98 2.40
N ARG A 7 27.85 -35.53 1.42
CA ARG A 7 27.19 -34.21 1.43
C ARG A 7 26.16 -34.07 2.55
N LEU A 8 25.33 -35.09 2.76
CA LEU A 8 24.37 -35.12 3.88
C LEU A 8 25.07 -35.07 5.25
N LEU A 9 26.16 -35.82 5.40
CA LEU A 9 27.01 -35.80 6.60
C LEU A 9 27.68 -34.42 6.81
N LYS A 10 28.09 -33.76 5.72
CA LYS A 10 28.69 -32.41 5.76
C LYS A 10 27.68 -31.37 6.25
N LEU A 11 26.44 -31.41 5.76
CA LEU A 11 25.35 -30.56 6.28
C LEU A 11 25.12 -30.82 7.76
N GLN A 12 25.02 -32.09 8.20
CA GLN A 12 24.90 -32.44 9.62
C GLN A 12 26.06 -31.92 10.47
N GLN A 13 27.31 -32.00 9.99
CA GLN A 13 28.48 -31.47 10.68
C GLN A 13 28.50 -29.95 10.75
N ILE A 14 28.12 -29.25 9.67
CA ILE A 14 27.99 -27.79 9.66
C ILE A 14 27.00 -27.33 10.74
N PHE A 15 25.90 -28.06 10.94
CA PHE A 15 24.91 -27.77 11.97
C PHE A 15 25.33 -28.20 13.38
N GLN A 16 26.24 -29.16 13.53
CA GLN A 16 26.81 -29.50 14.85
C GLN A 16 27.85 -28.46 15.32
N LEU A 17 28.44 -27.71 14.38
CA LEU A 17 29.44 -26.67 14.64
C LEU A 17 28.82 -25.30 15.01
N THR A 18 27.50 -25.12 14.90
CA THR A 18 26.84 -23.88 15.33
C THR A 18 26.81 -23.80 16.86
N SER A 19 27.73 -22.99 17.41
CA SER A 19 27.93 -22.75 18.85
C SER A 19 26.69 -22.23 19.59
N ASP A 20 26.64 -22.51 20.91
CA ASP A 20 25.56 -22.21 21.87
C ASP A 20 25.03 -20.76 21.90
N LYS A 21 25.70 -19.80 21.24
CA LYS A 21 25.29 -18.39 21.19
C LYS A 21 24.27 -18.07 20.09
N ASN A 22 24.22 -18.81 18.99
CA ASN A 22 23.30 -18.60 17.87
C ASN A 22 22.62 -19.93 17.49
N LYS A 23 21.45 -20.22 18.07
CA LYS A 23 20.68 -21.43 17.76
C LYS A 23 20.05 -21.31 16.38
N PHE A 24 20.57 -22.08 15.41
CA PHE A 24 19.87 -22.31 14.15
C PHE A 24 18.74 -23.33 14.37
N GLU A 25 17.49 -22.89 14.29
CA GLU A 25 16.33 -23.78 14.37
C GLU A 25 15.98 -24.30 12.97
N MET A 26 16.32 -25.56 12.72
CA MET A 26 15.99 -26.23 11.47
C MET A 26 14.53 -26.70 11.51
N LYS A 27 13.72 -26.18 10.58
CA LYS A 27 12.32 -26.60 10.45
C LYS A 27 12.15 -27.85 9.59
N VAL A 28 12.79 -27.89 8.40
CA VAL A 28 12.64 -28.99 7.44
C VAL A 28 13.94 -29.23 6.66
N VAL A 29 14.27 -30.51 6.42
CA VAL A 29 15.31 -30.94 5.46
C VAL A 29 14.68 -31.85 4.42
N ARG A 30 14.96 -31.61 3.13
CA ARG A 30 14.49 -32.47 2.04
C ARG A 30 15.61 -32.74 1.05
N ARG A 31 15.74 -34.01 0.64
CA ARG A 31 16.57 -34.40 -0.49
C ARG A 31 15.83 -34.08 -1.78
N ILE A 32 16.51 -33.41 -2.71
CA ILE A 32 15.98 -33.03 -4.02
C ILE A 32 16.67 -33.86 -5.10
N ASN A 33 15.89 -34.32 -6.09
CA ASN A 33 16.44 -35.03 -7.26
C ASN A 33 16.57 -34.13 -8.49
N ASN A 34 15.69 -33.13 -8.62
CA ASN A 34 15.67 -32.19 -9.73
C ASN A 34 15.15 -30.81 -9.25
N SER A 35 15.22 -29.81 -10.12
CA SER A 35 14.78 -28.44 -9.81
C SER A 35 13.27 -28.32 -9.61
N THR A 36 12.47 -29.18 -10.26
CA THR A 36 11.01 -29.16 -10.16
C THR A 36 10.51 -29.71 -8.82
N ASP A 37 11.10 -30.80 -8.32
CA ASP A 37 10.81 -31.38 -6.99
C ASP A 37 11.13 -30.38 -5.87
N ALA A 38 12.23 -29.64 -6.02
CA ALA A 38 12.57 -28.55 -5.11
C ALA A 38 11.49 -27.45 -5.13
N ASN A 39 11.06 -26.99 -6.30
CA ASN A 39 10.02 -25.96 -6.40
C ASN A 39 8.65 -26.42 -5.90
N GLU A 40 8.26 -27.67 -6.13
CA GLU A 40 7.02 -28.23 -5.55
C GLU A 40 7.08 -28.22 -4.03
N PHE A 41 8.25 -28.52 -3.46
CA PHE A 41 8.46 -28.41 -2.02
C PHE A 41 8.38 -26.95 -1.52
N LEU A 42 8.97 -25.99 -2.24
CA LEU A 42 8.86 -24.57 -1.89
C LEU A 42 7.41 -24.08 -1.93
N LYS A 43 6.62 -24.52 -2.91
CA LYS A 43 5.17 -24.23 -2.98
C LYS A 43 4.43 -24.73 -1.76
N LYS A 44 4.68 -25.98 -1.34
CA LYS A 44 4.05 -26.55 -0.13
C LYS A 44 4.42 -25.77 1.14
N LEU A 45 5.65 -25.27 1.22
CA LEU A 45 6.07 -24.39 2.33
C LEU A 45 5.35 -23.03 2.28
N GLU A 46 5.14 -22.47 1.09
CA GLU A 46 4.40 -21.21 0.91
C GLU A 46 2.92 -21.35 1.26
N GLU A 47 2.29 -22.47 0.90
CA GLU A 47 0.89 -22.78 1.23
C GLU A 47 0.66 -22.90 2.75
N GLN A 48 1.64 -23.44 3.48
CA GLN A 48 1.55 -23.57 4.94
C GLN A 48 1.72 -22.24 5.66
N ASP A 49 2.63 -21.38 5.19
CA ASP A 49 2.91 -20.09 5.82
C ASP A 49 3.40 -19.06 4.81
N ARG A 50 2.49 -18.23 4.31
CA ARG A 50 2.77 -17.25 3.25
C ARG A 50 3.53 -16.01 3.74
N ASN A 51 3.39 -15.65 5.02
CA ASN A 51 3.86 -14.36 5.53
C ASN A 51 5.23 -14.43 6.22
N SER A 52 5.72 -15.62 6.58
CA SER A 52 7.03 -15.75 7.22
C SER A 52 8.20 -15.66 6.24
N LEU A 53 9.32 -15.14 6.76
CA LEU A 53 10.62 -15.17 6.10
C LEU A 53 11.15 -16.61 6.07
N LYS A 54 11.61 -17.04 4.90
CA LYS A 54 12.10 -18.37 4.60
C LYS A 54 13.57 -18.28 4.21
N TYR A 55 14.43 -18.81 5.09
CA TYR A 55 15.87 -18.93 4.85
C TYR A 55 16.16 -20.34 4.35
N ILE A 56 16.67 -20.46 3.13
CA ILE A 56 16.82 -21.74 2.43
C ILE A 56 18.28 -21.96 2.08
N ILE A 57 18.84 -23.07 2.54
CA ILE A 57 20.20 -23.48 2.24
C ILE A 57 20.15 -24.50 1.10
N LEU A 58 20.82 -24.20 -0.02
CA LEU A 58 20.92 -25.06 -1.19
C LEU A 58 22.33 -25.65 -1.28
N ASP A 59 22.44 -26.96 -1.02
CA ASP A 59 23.66 -27.76 -1.21
C ASP A 59 23.53 -28.68 -2.41
N CYS A 60 23.55 -28.06 -3.60
CA CYS A 60 23.51 -28.74 -4.89
C CYS A 60 24.49 -28.09 -5.88
N GLU A 61 24.60 -28.64 -7.07
CA GLU A 61 25.41 -28.05 -8.15
C GLU A 61 24.88 -26.66 -8.53
N SER A 62 25.79 -25.75 -8.93
CA SER A 62 25.46 -24.35 -9.24
C SER A 62 24.31 -24.22 -10.26
N GLU A 63 24.33 -25.04 -11.32
CA GLU A 63 23.29 -25.03 -12.35
C GLU A 63 21.92 -25.47 -11.83
N ILE A 64 21.89 -26.46 -10.92
CA ILE A 64 20.63 -26.90 -10.29
C ILE A 64 20.12 -25.82 -9.36
N ALA A 65 20.98 -25.19 -8.56
CA ALA A 65 20.60 -24.09 -7.66
C ALA A 65 20.01 -22.91 -8.45
N LYS A 66 20.66 -22.52 -9.55
CA LYS A 66 20.19 -21.50 -10.49
C LYS A 66 18.82 -21.84 -11.06
N ALA A 67 18.62 -23.08 -11.52
CA ALA A 67 17.34 -23.53 -12.06
C ALA A 67 16.22 -23.51 -11.00
N ILE A 68 16.52 -23.88 -9.75
CA ILE A 68 15.56 -23.83 -8.64
C ILE A 68 15.11 -22.39 -8.40
N ILE A 69 16.05 -21.47 -8.23
CA ILE A 69 15.76 -20.06 -7.95
C ILE A 69 15.04 -19.41 -9.14
N SER A 70 15.46 -19.69 -10.37
CA SER A 70 14.80 -19.15 -11.58
C SER A 70 13.34 -19.61 -11.71
N GLN A 71 13.06 -20.89 -11.47
CA GLN A 71 11.69 -21.41 -11.46
C GLN A 71 10.85 -20.84 -10.31
N GLN A 72 11.45 -20.65 -9.12
CA GLN A 72 10.77 -20.03 -7.98
C GLN A 72 10.37 -18.59 -8.29
N ILE A 73 11.27 -17.81 -8.90
CA ILE A 73 11.00 -16.42 -9.29
C ILE A 73 9.89 -16.35 -10.34
N ARG A 74 9.87 -17.27 -11.30
CA ARG A 74 8.85 -17.31 -12.36
C ARG A 74 7.46 -17.66 -11.86
N ASP A 75 7.35 -18.27 -10.67
CA ASP A 75 6.06 -18.65 -10.11
C ASP A 75 5.35 -17.47 -9.45
N THR A 76 4.15 -17.15 -9.93
CA THR A 76 3.32 -16.05 -9.41
C THR A 76 2.74 -16.32 -8.03
N TYR A 77 2.66 -17.58 -7.60
CA TYR A 77 2.09 -17.95 -6.30
C TYR A 77 3.09 -17.84 -5.14
N MET A 78 4.40 -17.78 -5.42
CA MET A 78 5.45 -17.70 -4.41
C MET A 78 5.90 -16.25 -4.18
N ASN A 79 5.83 -15.76 -2.94
CA ASN A 79 6.22 -14.39 -2.62
C ASN A 79 7.74 -14.21 -2.55
N ARG A 80 8.33 -13.70 -3.63
CA ARG A 80 9.79 -13.46 -3.80
C ARG A 80 10.45 -12.71 -2.63
N ARG A 81 9.75 -11.77 -2.00
CA ARG A 81 10.30 -10.92 -0.91
C ARG A 81 10.57 -11.69 0.38
N ASN A 82 9.93 -12.83 0.54
CA ASN A 82 10.01 -13.61 1.77
C ASN A 82 11.11 -14.66 1.74
N TYR A 83 11.85 -14.82 0.64
CA TYR A 83 12.88 -15.85 0.48
C TYR A 83 14.29 -15.25 0.55
N HIS A 84 15.18 -15.96 1.26
CA HIS A 84 16.62 -15.74 1.19
C HIS A 84 17.32 -17.07 0.96
N PHE A 85 18.00 -17.20 -0.18
CA PHE A 85 18.76 -18.37 -0.55
C PHE A 85 20.23 -18.25 -0.15
N LEU A 86 20.78 -19.29 0.50
CA LEU A 86 22.20 -19.49 0.71
C LEU A 86 22.67 -20.66 -0.14
N VAL A 87 23.50 -20.40 -1.15
CA VAL A 87 24.03 -21.39 -2.07
C VAL A 87 25.44 -21.78 -1.61
N THR A 88 25.63 -23.04 -1.23
CA THR A 88 26.90 -23.53 -0.66
C THR A 88 27.92 -23.92 -1.73
N SER A 89 27.47 -24.20 -2.96
CA SER A 89 28.37 -24.44 -4.09
C SER A 89 29.15 -23.18 -4.44
N LEU A 90 30.41 -23.35 -4.85
CA LEU A 90 31.23 -22.24 -5.32
C LEU A 90 30.64 -21.70 -6.65
N ILE A 91 30.03 -20.52 -6.59
CA ILE A 91 29.36 -19.82 -7.69
C ILE A 91 30.42 -19.18 -8.57
N ILE A 92 30.44 -19.53 -9.85
CA ILE A 92 31.32 -18.90 -10.85
C ILE A 92 30.56 -18.72 -12.16
N GLU A 93 29.42 -18.04 -12.14
CA GLU A 93 28.66 -17.80 -13.38
C GLU A 93 27.99 -16.43 -13.42
N ASP A 94 28.36 -15.63 -14.43
CA ASP A 94 27.74 -14.34 -14.82
C ASP A 94 26.27 -14.49 -15.24
N ASP A 95 25.89 -15.73 -15.55
CA ASP A 95 24.60 -16.11 -16.07
C ASP A 95 23.51 -16.05 -14.97
N TRP A 96 23.89 -15.95 -13.70
CA TRP A 96 22.94 -15.72 -12.61
C TRP A 96 22.33 -14.31 -12.70
N ASN A 97 23.15 -13.29 -12.98
CA ASN A 97 22.65 -11.94 -13.16
C ASN A 97 21.70 -11.90 -14.37
N THR A 98 22.15 -12.40 -15.53
CA THR A 98 21.35 -12.41 -16.77
C THR A 98 20.07 -13.25 -16.66
N ALA A 99 20.10 -14.40 -15.97
CA ALA A 99 18.95 -15.29 -15.86
C ALA A 99 17.95 -14.88 -14.76
N LEU A 100 18.39 -14.18 -13.70
CA LEU A 100 17.57 -13.91 -12.53
C LEU A 100 17.11 -12.44 -12.44
N LEU A 101 17.93 -11.48 -12.90
CA LEU A 101 17.58 -10.05 -12.87
C LEU A 101 16.33 -9.69 -13.70
N PRO A 102 16.13 -10.19 -14.94
CA PRO A 102 14.96 -9.83 -15.75
C PRO A 102 13.63 -10.30 -15.17
N HIS A 103 13.67 -11.28 -14.27
CA HIS A 103 12.49 -11.89 -13.68
C HIS A 103 12.17 -11.32 -12.29
N GLY A 104 12.90 -10.31 -11.81
CA GLY A 104 12.80 -9.74 -10.47
C GLY A 104 13.61 -10.57 -9.47
N ALA A 105 14.81 -10.07 -9.13
CA ALA A 105 15.77 -10.83 -8.35
C ALA A 105 15.29 -11.13 -6.92
N VAL A 106 15.80 -12.21 -6.33
CA VAL A 106 15.57 -12.64 -4.93
C VAL A 106 16.87 -12.49 -4.15
N ASN A 107 16.78 -12.30 -2.84
CA ASN A 107 17.97 -12.26 -1.98
C ASN A 107 18.69 -13.62 -2.03
N ALA A 108 19.88 -13.63 -2.60
CA ALA A 108 20.71 -14.82 -2.70
C ALA A 108 22.15 -14.50 -2.29
N THR A 109 22.71 -15.35 -1.45
CA THR A 109 24.10 -15.29 -0.99
C THR A 109 24.82 -16.54 -1.41
N GLY A 110 26.06 -16.40 -1.87
CA GLY A 110 26.91 -17.53 -2.19
C GLY A 110 28.39 -17.19 -2.17
N PHE A 111 29.20 -18.15 -2.59
CA PHE A 111 30.65 -18.14 -2.37
C PHE A 111 31.40 -18.23 -3.69
N GLN A 112 32.44 -17.43 -3.87
CA GLN A 112 33.27 -17.43 -5.08
C GLN A 112 34.74 -17.59 -4.69
N MET A 113 35.44 -18.53 -5.35
CA MET A 113 36.87 -18.76 -5.12
C MET A 113 37.76 -18.17 -6.23
N LEU A 114 37.26 -18.11 -7.47
CA LEU A 114 37.98 -17.48 -8.59
C LEU A 114 37.75 -15.98 -8.61
N GLN A 115 38.84 -15.22 -8.56
CA GLN A 115 38.80 -13.76 -8.69
C GLN A 115 39.26 -13.36 -10.09
N GLU A 116 38.35 -12.86 -10.92
CA GLU A 116 38.66 -12.44 -12.30
C GLU A 116 39.57 -11.21 -12.37
N THR A 117 39.68 -10.47 -11.27
CA THR A 117 40.61 -9.36 -11.14
C THR A 117 42.07 -9.80 -11.09
N ARG A 118 42.35 -11.08 -10.81
CA ARG A 118 43.72 -11.60 -10.75
C ARG A 118 44.33 -11.78 -12.14
N PRO A 119 45.58 -11.35 -12.36
CA PRO A 119 46.23 -11.44 -13.67
C PRO A 119 46.40 -12.90 -14.14
N GLU A 120 46.64 -13.85 -13.23
CA GLU A 120 46.77 -15.28 -13.54
C GLU A 120 45.48 -15.84 -14.15
N VAL A 121 44.34 -15.48 -13.57
CA VAL A 121 43.02 -15.88 -14.05
C VAL A 121 42.72 -15.23 -15.39
N ARG A 122 43.00 -13.92 -15.53
CA ARG A 122 42.77 -13.20 -16.78
C ARG A 122 43.58 -13.79 -17.94
N ASN A 123 44.85 -14.08 -17.73
CA ASN A 123 45.74 -14.66 -18.73
C ASN A 123 45.30 -16.09 -19.11
N PHE A 124 44.86 -16.88 -18.13
CA PHE A 124 44.30 -18.20 -18.39
C PHE A 124 43.01 -18.11 -19.21
N LEU A 125 42.10 -17.21 -18.85
CA LEU A 125 40.84 -17.01 -19.57
C LEU A 125 41.05 -16.52 -21.01
N THR A 126 42.05 -15.68 -21.27
CA THR A 126 42.38 -15.28 -22.65
C THR A 126 42.86 -16.46 -23.50
N ALA A 127 43.67 -17.35 -22.94
CA ALA A 127 44.10 -18.55 -23.62
C ALA A 127 42.94 -19.54 -23.79
N TRP A 128 42.10 -19.70 -22.77
CA TRP A 128 40.92 -20.56 -22.78
C TRP A 128 39.92 -20.18 -23.87
N LYS A 129 39.66 -18.88 -24.04
CA LYS A 129 38.78 -18.34 -25.09
C LYS A 129 39.29 -18.60 -26.51
N SER A 130 40.61 -18.76 -26.69
CA SER A 130 41.22 -19.04 -27.99
C SER A 130 41.22 -20.53 -28.37
N LEU A 131 40.79 -21.41 -27.47
CA LEU A 131 40.71 -22.84 -27.74
C LEU A 131 39.54 -23.16 -28.66
N ASP A 132 39.79 -24.01 -29.65
CA ASP A 132 38.76 -24.56 -30.53
C ASP A 132 37.86 -25.55 -29.75
N PRO A 133 36.55 -25.26 -29.61
CA PRO A 133 35.61 -26.12 -28.89
C PRO A 133 35.48 -27.53 -29.49
N TYR A 134 35.79 -27.71 -30.78
CA TYR A 134 35.71 -29.01 -31.44
C TYR A 134 36.84 -29.95 -30.97
N ARG A 135 38.04 -29.40 -30.76
CA ARG A 135 39.20 -30.14 -30.26
C ARG A 135 39.20 -30.29 -28.74
N TRP A 136 38.67 -29.28 -28.04
CA TRP A 136 38.60 -29.22 -26.59
C TRP A 136 37.16 -28.98 -26.16
N PRO A 137 36.37 -30.04 -25.89
CA PRO A 137 34.99 -29.90 -25.45
C PRO A 137 34.90 -29.04 -24.20
N GLY A 138 34.10 -27.96 -24.26
CA GLY A 138 33.99 -26.97 -23.18
C GLY A 138 35.05 -25.86 -23.19
N GLY A 139 36.07 -25.95 -24.05
CA GLY A 139 37.00 -24.87 -24.37
C GLY A 139 36.34 -23.78 -25.22
N GLY A 140 36.91 -22.57 -25.23
CA GLY A 140 36.36 -21.42 -25.98
C GLY A 140 35.21 -20.69 -25.29
N THR A 141 34.82 -21.10 -24.09
CA THR A 141 33.80 -20.39 -23.28
C THR A 141 34.35 -19.11 -22.65
N GLN A 142 33.46 -18.19 -22.27
CA GLN A 142 33.90 -16.91 -21.68
C GLN A 142 34.50 -17.04 -20.26
N ARG A 143 34.04 -18.04 -19.50
CA ARG A 143 34.43 -18.33 -18.11
C ARG A 143 34.57 -19.85 -17.91
N ILE A 144 35.10 -20.27 -16.75
CA ILE A 144 35.38 -21.67 -16.39
C ILE A 144 34.70 -22.06 -15.08
N THR A 145 34.44 -23.36 -14.88
CA THR A 145 33.94 -23.88 -13.60
C THR A 145 35.06 -23.96 -12.55
N THR A 146 34.67 -23.99 -11.28
CA THR A 146 35.61 -24.15 -10.16
C THR A 146 36.42 -25.43 -10.28
N GLU A 147 35.80 -26.50 -10.78
CA GLU A 147 36.41 -27.82 -10.94
C GLU A 147 37.53 -27.80 -11.98
N VAL A 148 37.31 -27.10 -13.10
CA VAL A 148 38.34 -26.88 -14.13
C VAL A 148 39.51 -26.10 -13.56
N ALA A 149 39.23 -25.04 -12.79
CA ALA A 149 40.28 -24.26 -12.14
C ALA A 149 41.09 -25.07 -11.12
N GLN A 150 40.43 -25.90 -10.30
CA GLN A 150 41.08 -26.79 -9.35
C GLN A 150 41.91 -27.88 -10.05
N MET A 151 41.44 -28.41 -11.18
CA MET A 151 42.20 -29.37 -11.98
C MET A 151 43.46 -28.74 -12.57
N TYR A 152 43.36 -27.52 -13.10
CA TYR A 152 44.53 -26.77 -13.57
C TYR A 152 45.53 -26.54 -12.42
N ASP A 153 45.06 -26.06 -11.28
CA ASP A 153 45.89 -25.84 -10.10
C ASP A 153 46.54 -27.14 -9.59
N ALA A 154 45.82 -28.26 -9.61
CA ALA A 154 46.35 -29.57 -9.23
C ALA A 154 47.50 -30.01 -10.14
N THR A 155 47.40 -29.82 -11.46
CA THR A 155 48.50 -30.12 -12.38
C THR A 155 49.72 -29.23 -12.13
N ARG A 156 49.51 -27.97 -11.76
CA ARG A 156 50.57 -27.04 -11.36
C ARG A 156 51.28 -27.49 -10.07
N VAL A 157 50.53 -27.93 -9.06
CA VAL A 157 51.08 -28.48 -7.81
C VAL A 157 51.93 -29.71 -8.10
N LEU A 158 51.46 -30.63 -8.95
CA LEU A 158 52.23 -31.82 -9.36
C LEU A 158 53.52 -31.42 -10.07
N LEU A 159 53.44 -30.51 -11.04
CA LEU A 159 54.60 -30.04 -11.80
C LEU A 159 55.66 -29.39 -10.90
N ASP A 160 55.24 -28.52 -10.00
CA ASP A 160 56.14 -27.86 -9.06
C ASP A 160 56.80 -28.86 -8.08
N ALA A 161 56.04 -29.81 -7.54
CA ALA A 161 56.56 -30.84 -6.66
C ALA A 161 57.61 -31.73 -7.35
N PHE A 162 57.32 -32.19 -8.57
CA PHE A 162 58.26 -33.01 -9.35
C PHE A 162 59.49 -32.21 -9.81
N ASN A 163 59.32 -30.95 -10.22
CA ASN A 163 60.45 -30.09 -10.58
C ASN A 163 61.41 -29.88 -9.40
N ARG A 164 60.87 -29.62 -8.19
CA ARG A 164 61.69 -29.49 -6.98
C ARG A 164 62.34 -30.79 -6.56
N LEU A 165 61.65 -31.92 -6.71
CA LEU A 165 62.18 -33.25 -6.44
C LEU A 165 63.36 -33.58 -7.37
N LEU A 166 63.18 -33.42 -8.68
CA LEU A 166 64.18 -33.71 -9.71
C LEU A 166 65.37 -32.74 -9.62
N LYS A 167 65.14 -31.47 -9.30
CA LYS A 167 66.23 -30.50 -9.06
C LYS A 167 67.09 -30.89 -7.87
N LYS A 168 66.50 -31.48 -6.81
CA LYS A 168 67.24 -31.94 -5.63
C LYS A 168 67.91 -33.30 -5.84
N LYS A 169 67.30 -34.20 -6.61
CA LYS A 169 67.84 -35.54 -6.95
C LYS A 169 67.47 -35.91 -8.39
N PRO A 170 68.33 -35.58 -9.38
CA PRO A 170 68.06 -35.86 -10.79
C PRO A 170 67.91 -37.36 -11.10
N ASP A 171 68.74 -38.19 -10.47
CA ASP A 171 68.78 -39.63 -10.72
C ASP A 171 67.77 -40.45 -9.89
N ILE A 172 66.83 -39.81 -9.19
CA ILE A 172 65.94 -40.50 -8.24
C ILE A 172 65.14 -41.65 -8.87
N PHE A 173 64.75 -41.51 -10.15
CA PHE A 173 63.96 -42.51 -10.87
C PHE A 173 64.78 -43.38 -11.84
N ARG A 174 66.12 -43.26 -11.85
CA ARG A 174 67.00 -43.97 -12.79
C ARG A 174 66.83 -45.50 -12.74
N ASN A 175 66.51 -46.04 -11.57
CA ASN A 175 66.30 -47.47 -11.36
C ASN A 175 64.85 -47.91 -11.54
N ASN A 176 63.93 -46.95 -11.57
CA ASN A 176 62.49 -47.20 -11.62
C ASN A 176 61.96 -47.31 -13.05
N PHE A 177 62.50 -46.55 -13.99
CA PHE A 177 62.07 -46.59 -15.40
C PHE A 177 63.18 -47.20 -16.27
N ARG A 178 63.05 -48.49 -16.60
CA ARG A 178 64.05 -49.22 -17.39
C ARG A 178 63.34 -49.95 -18.54
N ARG A 179 63.83 -49.76 -19.77
CA ARG A 179 63.31 -50.44 -20.98
C ARG A 179 61.79 -50.29 -21.18
N GLY A 180 61.22 -49.14 -20.83
CA GLY A 180 59.78 -48.88 -20.96
C GLY A 180 58.90 -49.51 -19.86
N GLU A 181 59.52 -50.16 -18.87
CA GLU A 181 58.82 -50.79 -17.75
C GLU A 181 59.10 -50.08 -16.43
N VAL A 182 58.13 -50.15 -15.52
CA VAL A 182 58.21 -49.56 -14.17
C VAL A 182 58.67 -50.65 -13.19
N TYR A 183 59.70 -50.35 -12.41
CA TYR A 183 60.23 -51.20 -11.35
C TYR A 183 60.10 -50.48 -9.99
N ASN A 184 59.67 -51.22 -8.97
CA ASN A 184 59.64 -50.77 -7.57
C ASN A 184 60.56 -51.69 -6.76
N ASN A 185 61.67 -51.18 -6.22
CA ASN A 185 62.61 -51.98 -5.43
C ASN A 185 62.99 -53.34 -6.07
N GLY A 186 63.21 -53.34 -7.39
CA GLY A 186 63.58 -54.54 -8.16
C GLY A 186 62.42 -55.41 -8.67
N THR A 187 61.18 -55.23 -8.20
CA THR A 187 60.00 -55.91 -8.74
C THR A 187 59.35 -55.11 -9.86
N LYS A 188 58.87 -55.78 -10.92
CA LYS A 188 58.15 -55.14 -12.03
C LYS A 188 56.76 -54.71 -11.56
N GLY A 189 56.50 -53.40 -11.59
CA GLY A 189 55.24 -52.79 -11.18
C GLY A 189 54.97 -52.82 -9.66
N ILE A 190 53.73 -52.50 -9.29
CA ILE A 190 53.19 -52.62 -7.94
C ILE A 190 52.03 -53.61 -8.01
N ASN A 191 52.11 -54.71 -7.25
CA ASN A 191 51.04 -55.72 -7.21
C ASN A 191 50.09 -55.42 -6.05
N CYS A 192 48.87 -54.98 -6.37
CA CYS A 192 47.82 -54.69 -5.37
C CYS A 192 47.24 -55.95 -4.69
N HIS A 193 47.49 -57.15 -5.25
CA HIS A 193 46.99 -58.42 -4.70
C HIS A 193 48.00 -59.13 -3.79
N GLN A 194 49.24 -58.66 -3.74
CA GLN A 194 50.26 -59.22 -2.87
C GLN A 194 50.04 -58.74 -1.42
N THR A 195 50.12 -59.65 -0.45
CA THR A 195 50.04 -59.34 0.98
C THR A 195 51.39 -59.63 1.67
N PRO A 196 52.03 -58.64 2.33
CA PRO A 196 51.66 -57.22 2.39
C PRO A 196 51.87 -56.50 1.04
N VAL A 197 51.04 -55.49 0.76
CA VAL A 197 51.20 -54.66 -0.43
C VAL A 197 52.50 -53.85 -0.29
N MET A 198 53.44 -54.04 -1.21
CA MET A 198 54.64 -53.22 -1.25
C MET A 198 54.32 -51.82 -1.78
N HIS A 199 54.43 -50.81 -0.92
CA HIS A 199 54.26 -49.41 -1.31
C HIS A 199 55.38 -48.94 -2.25
N TRP A 200 55.13 -47.88 -3.00
CA TRP A 200 56.15 -47.26 -3.86
C TRP A 200 57.31 -46.70 -3.02
N GLU A 201 58.54 -47.03 -3.38
CA GLU A 201 59.74 -46.67 -2.60
C GLU A 201 59.94 -45.15 -2.43
N HIS A 202 59.46 -44.34 -3.39
CA HIS A 202 59.56 -42.88 -3.34
C HIS A 202 58.27 -42.19 -2.89
N GLY A 203 57.22 -42.94 -2.50
CA GLY A 203 55.90 -42.40 -2.17
C GLY A 203 55.96 -41.30 -1.11
N ASP A 204 56.58 -41.59 0.03
CA ASP A 204 56.71 -40.62 1.13
C ASP A 204 57.52 -39.38 0.76
N ARG A 205 58.48 -39.52 -0.15
CA ARG A 205 59.27 -38.38 -0.64
C ARG A 205 58.39 -37.49 -1.51
N ILE A 206 57.67 -38.06 -2.47
CA ILE A 206 56.75 -37.33 -3.35
C ILE A 206 55.70 -36.59 -2.52
N THR A 207 55.06 -37.27 -1.55
CA THR A 207 54.06 -36.66 -0.67
C THR A 207 54.64 -35.51 0.15
N ARG A 208 55.89 -35.62 0.64
CA ARG A 208 56.57 -34.51 1.34
C ARG A 208 56.82 -33.29 0.44
N PHE A 209 57.13 -33.48 -0.83
CA PHE A 209 57.28 -32.36 -1.78
C PHE A 209 55.93 -31.74 -2.13
N LEU A 210 54.87 -32.54 -2.31
CA LEU A 210 53.51 -32.05 -2.54
C LEU A 210 52.99 -31.21 -1.38
N LYS A 211 53.18 -31.65 -0.13
CA LYS A 211 52.76 -30.90 1.06
C LYS A 211 53.54 -29.60 1.27
N LYS A 212 54.77 -29.50 0.74
CA LYS A 212 55.62 -28.30 0.82
C LYS A 212 55.41 -27.34 -0.35
N THR A 213 54.40 -27.56 -1.20
CA THR A 213 54.07 -26.65 -2.29
C THR A 213 53.56 -25.32 -1.75
N ASP A 214 54.10 -24.24 -2.32
CA ASP A 214 53.72 -22.86 -2.06
C ASP A 214 53.75 -22.13 -3.40
N ILE A 215 52.58 -22.09 -4.06
CA ILE A 215 52.42 -21.52 -5.40
C ILE A 215 51.12 -20.72 -5.49
N ILE A 216 51.10 -19.79 -6.44
CA ILE A 216 49.89 -19.05 -6.79
C ILE A 216 49.26 -19.71 -8.02
N GLY A 217 48.04 -20.20 -7.85
CA GLY A 217 47.19 -20.76 -8.91
C GLY A 217 46.00 -19.86 -9.26
N LEU A 218 45.08 -20.38 -10.05
CA LEU A 218 43.83 -19.69 -10.41
C LEU A 218 42.97 -19.44 -9.17
N THR A 219 42.91 -20.40 -8.26
CA THR A 219 42.19 -20.30 -6.99
C THR A 219 42.94 -19.49 -5.91
N GLY A 220 44.07 -18.86 -6.25
CA GLY A 220 44.89 -18.06 -5.34
C GLY A 220 46.06 -18.81 -4.74
N ASN A 221 46.39 -18.47 -3.50
CA ASN A 221 47.50 -19.12 -2.82
C ASN A 221 47.18 -20.60 -2.53
N ILE A 222 48.10 -21.50 -2.86
CA ILE A 222 47.97 -22.94 -2.67
C ILE A 222 49.09 -23.39 -1.74
N THR A 223 48.73 -23.59 -0.48
CA THR A 223 49.58 -24.18 0.54
C THR A 223 48.85 -25.32 1.25
N PHE A 224 49.58 -26.25 1.83
CA PHE A 224 49.01 -27.41 2.52
C PHE A 224 49.49 -27.50 3.97
N ASP A 225 48.65 -28.06 4.83
CA ASP A 225 49.02 -28.43 6.19
C ASP A 225 49.80 -29.76 6.23
N GLU A 226 50.17 -30.21 7.44
CA GLU A 226 50.92 -31.45 7.63
C GLU A 226 50.14 -32.70 7.20
N VAL A 227 48.80 -32.63 7.19
CA VAL A 227 47.92 -33.74 6.79
C VAL A 227 47.74 -33.77 5.26
N GLY A 228 47.78 -32.61 4.61
CA GLY A 228 47.53 -32.41 3.18
C GLY A 228 46.27 -31.60 2.88
N TRP A 229 45.62 -30.98 3.87
CA TRP A 229 44.53 -30.05 3.66
C TRP A 229 45.04 -28.69 3.20
N ARG A 230 44.28 -28.03 2.35
CA ARG A 230 44.64 -26.68 1.89
C ARG A 230 44.54 -25.69 3.05
N LYS A 231 45.57 -24.86 3.20
CA LYS A 231 45.66 -23.76 4.17
C LYS A 231 45.86 -22.44 3.43
N ASN A 232 45.56 -21.32 4.10
CA ASN A 232 45.79 -19.96 3.62
C ASN A 232 45.08 -19.67 2.30
N PHE A 233 43.80 -20.01 2.23
CA PHE A 233 42.96 -19.76 1.06
C PHE A 233 41.88 -18.73 1.40
N THR A 234 41.49 -17.97 0.39
CA THR A 234 40.48 -16.92 0.50
C THR A 234 39.26 -17.29 -0.32
N VAL A 235 38.07 -17.10 0.24
CA VAL A 235 36.78 -17.25 -0.44
C VAL A 235 36.02 -15.95 -0.34
N ASP A 236 35.56 -15.43 -1.47
CA ASP A 236 34.75 -14.23 -1.51
C ASP A 236 33.27 -14.58 -1.29
N VAL A 237 32.57 -13.74 -0.55
CA VAL A 237 31.12 -13.87 -0.34
C VAL A 237 30.43 -12.85 -1.23
N LEU A 238 29.54 -13.35 -2.07
CA LEU A 238 28.73 -12.56 -3.00
C LEU A 238 27.30 -12.51 -2.50
N GLU A 239 26.67 -11.35 -2.62
CA GLU A 239 25.26 -11.15 -2.35
C GLU A 239 24.58 -10.53 -3.58
N MET A 240 23.43 -11.08 -3.95
CA MET A 240 22.48 -10.51 -4.88
C MET A 240 21.27 -10.01 -4.10
N SER A 241 20.89 -8.75 -4.31
CA SER A 241 19.66 -8.17 -3.79
C SER A 241 18.64 -7.99 -4.92
N MET A 242 17.38 -7.72 -4.60
CA MET A 242 16.29 -7.65 -5.59
C MET A 242 16.52 -6.65 -6.74
N ASN A 243 17.36 -5.63 -6.52
CA ASN A 243 17.64 -4.55 -7.48
C ASN A 243 19.15 -4.35 -7.74
N SER A 244 19.99 -5.33 -7.43
CA SER A 244 21.44 -5.23 -7.63
C SER A 244 21.98 -6.49 -8.28
N GLU A 245 23.04 -6.31 -9.08
CA GLU A 245 23.88 -7.43 -9.50
C GLU A 245 24.49 -8.13 -8.27
N MET A 246 25.00 -9.35 -8.45
CA MET A 246 25.87 -9.97 -7.45
C MET A 246 27.08 -9.09 -7.16
N VAL A 247 27.22 -8.65 -5.90
CA VAL A 247 28.34 -7.85 -5.43
C VAL A 247 29.07 -8.57 -4.30
N LYS A 248 30.39 -8.42 -4.26
CA LYS A 248 31.22 -8.88 -3.14
C LYS A 248 30.91 -8.07 -1.88
N VAL A 249 30.42 -8.77 -0.86
CA VAL A 249 30.04 -8.21 0.46
C VAL A 249 31.00 -8.60 1.58
N ALA A 250 31.76 -9.67 1.40
CA ALA A 250 32.74 -10.09 2.39
C ALA A 250 33.83 -10.96 1.75
N GLN A 251 34.89 -11.19 2.51
CA GLN A 251 35.93 -12.16 2.20
C GLN A 251 36.18 -13.01 3.44
N TRP A 252 36.28 -14.31 3.25
CA TRP A 252 36.60 -15.27 4.30
C TRP A 252 37.99 -15.86 4.07
N SER A 253 38.81 -15.87 5.10
CA SER A 253 40.09 -16.59 5.15
C SER A 253 40.10 -17.58 6.31
N ASP A 254 40.92 -18.62 6.20
CA ASP A 254 41.12 -19.58 7.29
C ASP A 254 41.85 -18.96 8.50
N SER A 255 42.66 -17.92 8.28
CA SER A 255 43.38 -17.18 9.33
C SER A 255 42.52 -16.13 10.04
N ASP A 256 41.76 -15.34 9.30
CA ASP A 256 41.12 -14.12 9.81
C ASP A 256 39.59 -14.24 9.92
N GLY A 257 39.01 -15.35 9.45
CA GLY A 257 37.57 -15.56 9.43
C GLY A 257 36.87 -14.65 8.42
N LEU A 258 35.60 -14.30 8.71
CA LEU A 258 34.78 -13.48 7.83
C LEU A 258 35.07 -11.98 8.03
N GLN A 259 35.62 -11.34 7.02
CA GLN A 259 35.83 -9.90 6.95
C GLN A 259 34.78 -9.26 6.04
N GLN A 260 33.92 -8.42 6.60
CA GLN A 260 32.91 -7.69 5.83
C GLN A 260 33.55 -6.57 5.02
N ILE A 261 33.11 -6.43 3.78
CA ILE A 261 33.57 -5.42 2.84
C ILE A 261 32.34 -4.58 2.47
N PRO A 262 32.38 -3.24 2.62
CA PRO A 262 31.25 -2.41 2.27
C PRO A 262 30.86 -2.62 0.79
N PRO A 263 29.64 -3.10 0.52
CA PRO A 263 29.23 -3.42 -0.83
C PRO A 263 29.11 -2.17 -1.70
N ASN A 264 29.72 -2.22 -2.87
CA ASN A 264 29.51 -1.22 -3.90
C ASN A 264 28.35 -1.65 -4.81
N TYR A 265 27.12 -1.51 -4.30
CA TYR A 265 25.93 -1.81 -5.08
C TYR A 265 25.82 -0.87 -6.28
N LYS A 266 26.17 -1.37 -7.47
CA LYS A 266 25.77 -0.72 -8.71
C LYS A 266 24.28 -0.96 -8.89
N ARG A 267 23.46 0.06 -8.60
CA ARG A 267 22.07 0.06 -9.07
C ARG A 267 22.12 0.08 -10.58
N ILE A 268 21.65 -0.98 -11.21
CA ILE A 268 21.46 -1.00 -12.65
C ILE A 268 20.44 0.11 -12.93
N PRO A 269 20.77 1.13 -13.75
CA PRO A 269 19.73 1.99 -14.31
C PRO A 269 18.79 1.04 -15.03
N GLN A 270 17.52 0.98 -14.62
CA GLN A 270 16.53 0.22 -15.37
C GLN A 270 16.50 0.81 -16.79
N ASN A 271 17.24 0.21 -17.72
CA ASN A 271 16.97 0.38 -19.12
C ASN A 271 15.75 -0.51 -19.33
N THR A 272 14.59 0.06 -19.05
CA THR A 272 13.33 -0.65 -18.84
C THR A 272 12.86 -1.42 -20.07
N GLY A 273 13.48 -1.18 -21.24
CA GLY A 273 13.05 -1.76 -22.50
C GLY A 273 11.60 -1.43 -22.81
N PHE A 274 11.06 -0.35 -22.22
CA PHE A 274 9.72 0.12 -22.48
C PHE A 274 9.63 0.89 -23.81
N GLU A 275 10.77 1.34 -24.34
CA GLU A 275 10.86 2.05 -25.60
C GLU A 275 10.33 1.17 -26.75
N ASN A 276 9.43 1.74 -27.56
CA ASN A 276 8.75 1.10 -28.71
C ASN A 276 7.65 0.06 -28.41
N LYS A 277 7.11 -0.01 -27.19
CA LYS A 277 5.88 -0.79 -26.92
C LYS A 277 4.68 0.12 -26.66
N THR A 278 3.54 -0.26 -27.26
CA THR A 278 2.24 0.37 -27.00
C THR A 278 1.53 -0.42 -25.92
N TYR A 279 1.26 0.23 -24.79
CA TYR A 279 0.59 -0.37 -23.64
C TYR A 279 -0.92 -0.10 -23.66
N VAL A 280 -1.71 -1.08 -23.24
CA VAL A 280 -3.17 -0.93 -23.14
C VAL A 280 -3.53 -0.40 -21.76
N VAL A 281 -4.04 0.83 -21.70
CA VAL A 281 -4.53 1.46 -20.49
C VAL A 281 -6.04 1.28 -20.42
N THR A 282 -6.52 0.45 -19.50
CA THR A 282 -7.96 0.34 -19.24
C THR A 282 -8.44 1.49 -18.34
N SER A 283 -9.59 2.07 -18.69
CA SER A 283 -10.21 3.14 -17.92
C SER A 283 -11.74 3.12 -18.04
N ILE A 284 -12.40 4.01 -17.31
CA ILE A 284 -13.87 4.12 -17.25
C ILE A 284 -14.29 5.56 -17.49
N LEU A 285 -15.38 5.77 -18.23
CA LEU A 285 -15.98 7.09 -18.44
C LEU A 285 -16.63 7.56 -17.15
N GLU A 286 -16.05 8.59 -16.54
CA GLU A 286 -16.49 9.13 -15.26
C GLU A 286 -16.01 10.58 -15.16
N GLU A 287 -16.93 11.55 -15.11
CA GLU A 287 -16.54 12.96 -14.97
C GLU A 287 -16.00 13.27 -13.55
N PRO A 288 -14.93 14.06 -13.38
CA PRO A 288 -14.08 14.71 -14.39
C PRO A 288 -12.81 13.91 -14.75
N TYR A 289 -12.78 12.62 -14.43
CA TYR A 289 -11.61 11.78 -14.58
C TYR A 289 -11.34 11.41 -16.03
N LEU A 290 -12.36 10.93 -16.74
CA LEU A 290 -12.30 10.62 -18.16
C LEU A 290 -13.63 10.94 -18.82
N MET A 291 -13.59 11.77 -19.85
CA MET A 291 -14.74 12.32 -20.57
C MET A 291 -14.46 12.27 -22.06
N PHE A 292 -15.50 12.27 -22.88
CA PHE A 292 -15.33 12.47 -24.31
C PHE A 292 -15.03 13.94 -24.58
N LYS A 293 -13.95 14.19 -25.33
CA LYS A 293 -13.59 15.52 -25.79
C LYS A 293 -14.62 16.02 -26.80
N ARG A 294 -15.05 17.27 -26.64
CA ARG A 294 -15.92 17.92 -27.63
C ARG A 294 -15.06 18.30 -28.84
N ALA A 295 -15.38 17.75 -30.00
CA ALA A 295 -14.72 18.10 -31.25
C ALA A 295 -15.01 19.58 -31.60
N GLU A 296 -13.97 20.34 -31.92
CA GLU A 296 -14.12 21.65 -32.55
C GLU A 296 -14.48 21.48 -34.04
N ASP A 297 -15.16 22.46 -34.63
CA ASP A 297 -15.64 22.39 -36.01
C ASP A 297 -14.47 22.12 -36.99
N GLY A 298 -14.47 20.93 -37.61
CA GLY A 298 -13.44 20.48 -38.56
C GLY A 298 -12.36 19.56 -37.99
N GLN A 299 -12.36 19.25 -36.69
CA GLN A 299 -11.40 18.33 -36.07
C GLN A 299 -11.92 16.89 -36.04
N ILE A 300 -11.18 15.95 -36.65
CA ILE A 300 -11.42 14.51 -36.51
C ILE A 300 -10.59 14.02 -35.32
N LEU A 301 -11.24 13.57 -34.25
CA LEU A 301 -10.59 12.99 -33.08
C LEU A 301 -10.50 11.48 -33.26
N GLU A 302 -9.29 10.92 -33.23
CA GLU A 302 -9.05 9.48 -33.33
C GLU A 302 -8.15 8.99 -32.18
N GLY A 303 -8.33 7.73 -31.78
CA GLY A 303 -7.52 7.10 -30.73
C GLY A 303 -7.65 7.80 -29.37
N ASN A 304 -6.52 8.14 -28.76
CA ASN A 304 -6.48 8.72 -27.41
C ASN A 304 -7.02 10.16 -27.35
N ASP A 305 -7.00 10.89 -28.47
CA ASP A 305 -7.43 12.30 -28.52
C ASP A 305 -8.96 12.47 -28.42
N MET A 306 -9.71 11.36 -28.49
CA MET A 306 -11.15 11.34 -28.23
C MET A 306 -11.49 11.59 -26.76
N PHE A 307 -10.53 11.44 -25.85
CA PHE A 307 -10.74 11.55 -24.42
C PHE A 307 -10.08 12.80 -23.84
N GLU A 308 -10.71 13.37 -22.82
CA GLU A 308 -10.18 14.46 -21.99
C GLU A 308 -10.49 14.20 -20.51
N GLY A 309 -9.74 14.83 -19.60
CA GLY A 309 -9.99 14.74 -18.16
C GLY A 309 -8.74 14.34 -17.36
N TYR A 310 -8.90 14.33 -16.03
CA TYR A 310 -7.78 14.17 -15.11
C TYR A 310 -6.95 12.90 -15.33
N CYS A 311 -7.60 11.75 -15.58
CA CYS A 311 -6.92 10.49 -15.82
C CYS A 311 -6.25 10.43 -17.20
N LYS A 312 -6.76 11.16 -18.20
CA LYS A 312 -6.08 11.32 -19.49
C LYS A 312 -4.79 12.10 -19.26
N ASP A 313 -4.86 13.27 -18.66
CA ASP A 313 -3.69 14.13 -18.42
C ASP A 313 -2.63 13.39 -17.58
N LEU A 314 -3.07 12.61 -16.59
CA LEU A 314 -2.20 11.74 -15.81
C LEU A 314 -1.54 10.65 -16.66
N ALA A 315 -2.29 10.01 -17.57
CA ALA A 315 -1.75 8.99 -18.47
C ALA A 315 -0.69 9.57 -19.42
N ASP A 316 -0.91 10.77 -19.98
CA ASP A 316 0.07 11.47 -20.81
C ASP A 316 1.36 11.77 -20.03
N LEU A 317 1.23 12.30 -18.81
CA LEU A 317 2.40 12.61 -17.96
C LEU A 317 3.20 11.35 -17.59
N ILE A 318 2.51 10.23 -17.33
CA ILE A 318 3.15 8.94 -17.08
C ILE A 318 3.86 8.45 -18.35
N ALA A 319 3.20 8.55 -19.51
CA ALA A 319 3.74 8.14 -20.79
C ALA A 319 4.99 8.95 -21.18
N ASP A 320 4.96 10.26 -20.98
CA ASP A 320 6.06 11.18 -21.25
C ASP A 320 7.27 10.96 -20.33
N ASN A 321 7.02 10.62 -19.07
CA ASN A 321 8.08 10.34 -18.10
C ASN A 321 8.73 8.97 -18.33
N LEU A 322 7.93 7.96 -18.68
CA LEU A 322 8.40 6.60 -18.94
C LEU A 322 8.85 6.37 -20.39
N LYS A 323 8.62 7.35 -21.29
CA LYS A 323 8.87 7.27 -22.74
C LYS A 323 8.18 6.07 -23.41
N ILE A 324 6.91 5.88 -23.08
CA ILE A 324 6.08 4.79 -23.61
C ILE A 324 4.94 5.30 -24.49
N SER A 325 4.50 4.46 -25.43
CA SER A 325 3.25 4.69 -26.15
C SER A 325 2.12 3.96 -25.43
N PHE A 326 0.89 4.48 -25.47
CA PHE A 326 -0.26 3.82 -24.88
C PHE A 326 -1.53 3.99 -25.72
N ILE A 327 -2.51 3.14 -25.49
CA ILE A 327 -3.87 3.28 -26.01
C ILE A 327 -4.88 3.18 -24.87
N ILE A 328 -5.82 4.12 -24.82
CA ILE A 328 -6.92 4.09 -23.86
C ILE A 328 -7.99 3.14 -24.39
N LYS A 329 -8.34 2.15 -23.57
CA LYS A 329 -9.46 1.24 -23.82
C LYS A 329 -10.47 1.40 -22.70
N LEU A 330 -11.74 1.58 -23.05
CA LEU A 330 -12.82 1.58 -22.07
C LEU A 330 -13.09 0.16 -21.59
N VAL A 331 -13.29 0.00 -20.29
CA VAL A 331 -13.65 -1.27 -19.67
C VAL A 331 -14.95 -1.82 -20.27
N ASN A 332 -14.96 -3.11 -20.63
CA ASN A 332 -16.06 -3.69 -21.41
C ASN A 332 -17.43 -3.67 -20.71
N ASP A 333 -17.44 -3.88 -19.39
CA ASP A 333 -18.67 -4.00 -18.58
C ASP A 333 -19.03 -2.71 -17.81
N SER A 334 -18.29 -1.62 -18.06
CA SER A 334 -18.44 -0.34 -17.33
C SER A 334 -18.36 -0.48 -15.80
N ALA A 335 -17.63 -1.48 -15.29
CA ALA A 335 -17.48 -1.72 -13.86
C ALA A 335 -16.04 -1.49 -13.38
N TYR A 336 -15.90 -1.03 -12.15
CA TYR A 336 -14.58 -0.84 -11.51
C TYR A 336 -13.87 -2.16 -11.22
N GLY A 337 -14.64 -3.20 -10.88
CA GLY A 337 -14.14 -4.52 -10.51
C GLY A 337 -14.48 -4.88 -9.07
N GLY A 338 -15.47 -5.75 -8.96
CA GLY A 338 -15.91 -6.43 -7.75
C GLY A 338 -15.80 -7.95 -7.92
N LYS A 339 -15.93 -8.68 -6.80
CA LYS A 339 -15.97 -10.14 -6.84
C LYS A 339 -17.26 -10.59 -7.51
N ASP A 340 -17.13 -11.35 -8.59
CA ASP A 340 -18.24 -11.86 -9.37
C ASP A 340 -18.08 -13.38 -9.57
N PRO A 341 -18.96 -14.21 -8.99
CA PRO A 341 -18.93 -15.66 -9.15
C PRO A 341 -19.15 -16.12 -10.60
N THR A 342 -19.75 -15.28 -11.43
CA THR A 342 -20.02 -15.60 -12.84
C THR A 342 -18.81 -15.33 -13.75
N SER A 343 -17.84 -14.55 -13.27
CA SER A 343 -16.60 -14.29 -14.00
C SER A 343 -15.66 -15.50 -13.93
N PRO A 344 -15.03 -15.92 -15.05
CA PRO A 344 -14.09 -17.04 -15.07
C PRO A 344 -12.88 -16.86 -14.14
N VAL A 345 -12.59 -15.63 -13.73
CA VAL A 345 -11.46 -15.28 -12.86
C VAL A 345 -11.92 -14.77 -11.49
N GLY A 346 -13.22 -14.86 -11.20
CA GLY A 346 -13.82 -14.42 -9.94
C GLY A 346 -13.92 -12.89 -9.76
N TRP A 347 -13.47 -12.10 -10.73
CA TRP A 347 -13.50 -10.63 -10.74
C TRP A 347 -13.99 -10.09 -12.08
N ASN A 348 -14.84 -9.08 -12.03
CA ASN A 348 -15.29 -8.32 -13.21
C ASN A 348 -14.54 -6.97 -13.32
N GLY A 349 -14.95 -6.10 -14.25
CA GLY A 349 -14.43 -4.75 -14.39
C GLY A 349 -12.95 -4.66 -14.77
N MET A 350 -12.39 -3.47 -14.52
CA MET A 350 -10.97 -3.17 -14.77
C MET A 350 -10.05 -4.12 -13.99
N VAL A 351 -10.42 -4.51 -12.77
CA VAL A 351 -9.67 -5.51 -11.98
C VAL A 351 -9.59 -6.85 -12.73
N GLY A 352 -10.72 -7.33 -13.27
CA GLY A 352 -10.76 -8.56 -14.05
C GLY A 352 -9.92 -8.49 -15.33
N GLU A 353 -9.93 -7.36 -16.03
CA GLU A 353 -9.10 -7.14 -17.24
C GLU A 353 -7.60 -7.21 -16.93
N LEU A 354 -7.15 -6.65 -15.80
CA LEU A 354 -5.75 -6.74 -15.38
C LEU A 354 -5.32 -8.16 -15.00
N ILE A 355 -6.20 -8.95 -14.37
CA ILE A 355 -5.89 -10.34 -14.02
C ILE A 355 -5.81 -11.21 -15.28
N ARG A 356 -6.71 -10.99 -16.26
CA ARG A 356 -6.70 -11.67 -17.56
C ARG A 356 -5.57 -11.20 -18.47
N LYS A 357 -4.93 -10.08 -18.14
CA LYS A 357 -3.95 -9.38 -19.00
C LYS A 357 -4.55 -8.90 -20.32
N ASP A 358 -5.84 -8.53 -20.29
CA ASP A 358 -6.50 -7.83 -21.40
C ASP A 358 -6.05 -6.36 -21.47
N ALA A 359 -5.53 -5.83 -20.37
CA ALA A 359 -4.95 -4.51 -20.22
C ALA A 359 -3.63 -4.58 -19.41
N ASP A 360 -2.70 -3.68 -19.70
CA ASP A 360 -1.37 -3.64 -19.07
C ASP A 360 -1.34 -2.79 -17.81
N MET A 361 -2.22 -1.79 -17.71
CA MET A 361 -2.44 -0.98 -16.52
C MET A 361 -3.84 -0.36 -16.52
N ALA A 362 -4.30 0.04 -15.34
CA ALA A 362 -5.54 0.79 -15.19
C ALA A 362 -5.25 2.16 -14.58
N ILE A 363 -5.55 3.20 -15.35
CA ILE A 363 -5.49 4.61 -14.90
C ILE A 363 -6.94 5.11 -14.85
N ALA A 364 -7.50 5.10 -13.65
CA ALA A 364 -8.89 5.40 -13.38
C ALA A 364 -9.05 5.85 -11.92
N PRO A 365 -10.21 6.38 -11.51
CA PRO A 365 -10.55 6.60 -10.09
C PRO A 365 -10.79 5.27 -9.35
N LEU A 366 -9.75 4.42 -9.31
CA LEU A 366 -9.79 3.07 -8.76
C LEU A 366 -9.30 3.07 -7.32
N THR A 367 -10.23 2.89 -6.38
CA THR A 367 -9.92 2.81 -4.94
C THR A 367 -9.05 1.61 -4.60
N ILE A 368 -7.94 1.87 -3.90
CA ILE A 368 -7.07 0.84 -3.34
C ILE A 368 -7.83 0.12 -2.20
N THR A 369 -7.99 -1.19 -2.30
CA THR A 369 -8.60 -2.02 -1.25
C THR A 369 -7.77 -3.28 -1.05
N SER A 370 -7.77 -3.82 0.17
CA SER A 370 -7.04 -5.07 0.47
C SER A 370 -7.50 -6.24 -0.41
N ALA A 371 -8.78 -6.32 -0.75
CA ALA A 371 -9.28 -7.37 -1.63
C ALA A 371 -8.73 -7.27 -3.06
N ARG A 372 -8.50 -6.05 -3.56
CA ARG A 372 -7.90 -5.80 -4.88
C ARG A 372 -6.37 -5.96 -4.85
N GLU A 373 -5.69 -5.47 -3.82
CA GLU A 373 -4.23 -5.66 -3.65
C GLU A 373 -3.80 -7.13 -3.62
N ASN A 374 -4.70 -8.04 -3.22
CA ASN A 374 -4.41 -9.48 -3.23
C ASN A 374 -4.36 -10.09 -4.64
N VAL A 375 -4.89 -9.40 -5.66
CA VAL A 375 -5.02 -9.94 -7.04
C VAL A 375 -4.40 -9.05 -8.11
N ILE A 376 -4.14 -7.78 -7.81
CA ILE A 376 -3.47 -6.79 -8.66
C ILE A 376 -2.56 -5.91 -7.80
N ASP A 377 -1.53 -5.33 -8.42
CA ASP A 377 -0.63 -4.42 -7.73
C ASP A 377 -1.07 -2.96 -7.91
N PHE A 378 -0.83 -2.13 -6.89
CA PHE A 378 -1.08 -0.68 -6.94
C PHE A 378 0.21 0.13 -6.74
N THR A 379 0.26 1.28 -7.38
CA THR A 379 1.24 2.34 -7.06
C THR A 379 0.88 3.02 -5.73
N LYS A 380 1.71 3.97 -5.29
CA LYS A 380 1.34 4.84 -4.17
C LYS A 380 0.11 5.67 -4.56
N PRO A 381 -0.81 5.94 -3.61
CA PRO A 381 -2.01 6.69 -3.91
C PRO A 381 -1.64 8.10 -4.41
N PHE A 382 -2.18 8.49 -5.56
CA PHE A 382 -1.97 9.82 -6.14
C PHE A 382 -3.01 10.84 -5.65
N MET A 383 -4.15 10.38 -5.13
CA MET A 383 -5.21 11.23 -4.60
C MET A 383 -5.83 10.58 -3.36
N SER A 384 -5.88 11.33 -2.26
CA SER A 384 -6.48 10.88 -0.99
C SER A 384 -7.94 11.32 -0.90
N LEU A 385 -8.82 10.43 -0.43
CA LEU A 385 -10.27 10.64 -0.37
C LEU A 385 -10.91 9.78 0.73
N GLY A 386 -12.21 9.89 0.92
CA GLY A 386 -12.97 8.96 1.76
C GLY A 386 -14.45 8.93 1.37
N ILE A 387 -15.21 8.02 1.99
CA ILE A 387 -16.65 7.96 1.82
C ILE A 387 -17.26 9.20 2.46
N SER A 388 -18.10 9.88 1.70
CA SER A 388 -18.82 11.09 2.08
C SER A 388 -20.32 10.91 1.87
N ILE A 389 -21.11 11.78 2.51
CA ILE A 389 -22.56 11.78 2.43
C ILE A 389 -22.98 12.95 1.54
N MET A 390 -23.67 12.67 0.44
CA MET A 390 -24.31 13.67 -0.41
C MET A 390 -25.80 13.77 -0.04
N ILE A 391 -26.27 14.97 0.24
CA ILE A 391 -27.70 15.27 0.40
C ILE A 391 -28.09 16.41 -0.54
N LYS A 392 -29.40 16.58 -0.74
CA LYS A 392 -29.93 17.77 -1.40
C LYS A 392 -29.70 18.98 -0.51
N LYS A 393 -29.15 20.05 -1.07
CA LYS A 393 -29.03 21.33 -0.39
C LYS A 393 -30.43 21.79 0.04
N PRO A 394 -30.67 22.04 1.33
CA PRO A 394 -31.99 22.45 1.79
C PRO A 394 -32.34 23.78 1.11
N MET A 395 -33.50 23.81 0.46
CA MET A 395 -34.03 25.06 -0.08
C MET A 395 -34.42 25.96 1.09
N ASN A 396 -34.12 27.25 1.00
CA ASN A 396 -34.50 28.23 2.01
C ASN A 396 -36.02 28.09 2.24
N ARG A 397 -36.41 27.69 3.46
CA ARG A 397 -37.83 27.61 3.80
C ARG A 397 -38.35 29.03 3.81
N LEU A 398 -39.41 29.29 3.03
CA LEU A 398 -40.18 30.52 3.17
C LEU A 398 -40.56 30.68 4.65
N PRO A 399 -40.36 31.86 5.25
CA PRO A 399 -40.71 32.09 6.64
C PRO A 399 -42.17 31.71 6.88
N GLY A 400 -42.43 30.92 7.93
CA GLY A 400 -43.80 30.53 8.29
C GLY A 400 -44.64 31.75 8.69
N VAL A 401 -45.96 31.58 8.75
CA VAL A 401 -46.92 32.66 9.06
C VAL A 401 -46.59 33.37 10.40
N PHE A 402 -46.01 32.66 11.36
CA PHE A 402 -45.61 33.17 12.67
C PHE A 402 -44.12 33.56 12.76
N SER A 403 -43.42 33.72 11.63
CA SER A 403 -41.97 34.03 11.65
C SER A 403 -41.63 35.35 12.33
N PHE A 404 -42.59 36.26 12.49
CA PHE A 404 -42.41 37.50 13.25
C PHE A 404 -42.26 37.27 14.76
N MET A 405 -42.67 36.12 15.30
CA MET A 405 -42.49 35.78 16.73
C MET A 405 -41.12 35.17 17.03
N ASN A 406 -40.42 34.62 16.02
CA ASN A 406 -39.10 33.97 16.15
C ASN A 406 -37.97 34.83 16.75
N PRO A 407 -37.94 36.18 16.65
CA PRO A 407 -36.85 36.99 17.22
C PRO A 407 -36.74 36.94 18.76
N LEU A 408 -37.78 36.49 19.45
CA LEU A 408 -37.80 36.25 20.89
C LEU A 408 -38.22 34.80 21.16
N SER A 409 -37.68 34.19 22.21
CA SER A 409 -38.01 32.80 22.54
C SER A 409 -39.42 32.69 23.14
N GLU A 410 -40.02 31.50 23.07
CA GLU A 410 -41.36 31.24 23.58
C GLU A 410 -41.47 31.53 25.09
N GLU A 411 -40.40 31.28 25.85
CA GLU A 411 -40.33 31.58 27.28
C GLU A 411 -40.41 33.09 27.55
N ILE A 412 -39.74 33.91 26.72
CA ILE A 412 -39.78 35.37 26.86
C ILE A 412 -41.19 35.89 26.56
N TRP A 413 -41.85 35.36 25.53
CA TRP A 413 -43.24 35.71 25.22
C TRP A 413 -44.18 35.41 26.39
N MET A 414 -44.04 34.24 27.02
CA MET A 414 -44.81 33.88 28.22
C MET A 414 -44.51 34.83 29.39
N CYS A 415 -43.25 35.18 29.62
CA CYS A 415 -42.85 36.15 30.64
C CYS A 415 -43.44 37.54 30.39
N ILE A 416 -43.50 38.01 29.14
CA ILE A 416 -44.12 39.30 28.78
C ILE A 416 -45.62 39.28 29.13
N ILE A 417 -46.33 38.20 28.82
CA ILE A 417 -47.75 38.06 29.15
C ILE A 417 -47.97 38.09 30.67
N PHE A 418 -47.18 37.33 31.44
CA PHE A 418 -47.26 37.33 32.90
C PHE A 418 -46.90 38.69 33.50
N ALA A 419 -45.86 39.35 33.00
CA ALA A 419 -45.47 40.69 33.44
C ALA A 419 -46.56 41.73 33.13
N TYR A 420 -47.18 41.65 31.95
CA TYR A 420 -48.30 42.51 31.55
C TYR A 420 -49.49 42.38 32.51
N VAL A 421 -49.93 41.15 32.80
CA VAL A 421 -51.02 40.92 33.75
C VAL A 421 -50.62 41.35 35.15
N GLY A 422 -49.41 41.00 35.60
CA GLY A 422 -48.88 41.37 36.91
C GLY A 422 -48.84 42.87 37.15
N VAL A 423 -48.31 43.64 36.19
CA VAL A 423 -48.25 45.11 36.27
C VAL A 423 -49.65 45.73 36.25
N SER A 424 -50.57 45.18 35.46
CA SER A 424 -51.96 45.64 35.41
C SER A 424 -52.69 45.44 36.74
N VAL A 425 -52.46 44.31 37.42
CA VAL A 425 -52.99 44.04 38.76
C VAL A 425 -52.33 44.93 39.81
N VAL A 426 -51.01 45.12 39.76
CA VAL A 426 -50.30 46.02 40.69
C VAL A 426 -50.78 47.45 40.53
N LEU A 427 -50.94 47.94 39.29
CA LEU A 427 -51.50 49.27 39.02
C LEU A 427 -52.94 49.39 39.54
N PHE A 428 -53.79 48.38 39.31
CA PHE A 428 -55.14 48.38 39.85
C PHE A 428 -55.16 48.47 41.39
N LEU A 429 -54.32 47.68 42.07
CA LEU A 429 -54.22 47.70 43.54
C LEU A 429 -53.69 49.05 44.06
N VAL A 430 -52.59 49.55 43.49
CA VAL A 430 -51.99 50.83 43.88
C VAL A 430 -52.96 51.98 43.65
N SER A 431 -53.67 51.98 42.52
CA SER A 431 -54.67 53.01 42.20
C SER A 431 -55.91 52.93 43.08
N ARG A 432 -56.27 51.74 43.59
CA ARG A 432 -57.38 51.59 44.52
C ARG A 432 -57.04 52.03 45.95
N PHE A 433 -55.83 51.70 46.42
CA PHE A 433 -55.39 51.97 47.80
C PHE A 433 -54.78 53.36 48.01
N SER A 434 -54.28 54.02 46.96
CA SER A 434 -53.69 55.35 47.05
C SER A 434 -54.79 56.43 47.07
N PRO A 435 -54.98 57.19 48.17
CA PRO A 435 -56.02 58.23 48.25
C PRO A 435 -55.87 59.33 47.19
N HIS A 436 -54.63 59.59 46.74
CA HIS A 436 -54.30 60.60 45.73
C HIS A 436 -54.76 60.28 44.30
N GLU A 437 -55.26 59.06 44.02
CA GLU A 437 -55.84 58.69 42.71
C GLU A 437 -57.35 58.91 42.64
N TRP A 438 -58.01 59.08 43.78
CA TRP A 438 -59.44 59.28 43.84
C TRP A 438 -59.81 60.73 43.54
N ARG A 439 -60.69 60.93 42.57
CA ARG A 439 -61.26 62.24 42.22
C ARG A 439 -62.49 62.47 43.08
N TYR A 440 -62.41 63.47 43.95
CA TYR A 440 -63.57 63.96 44.68
C TYR A 440 -64.16 65.11 43.88
N GLU A 441 -65.31 64.88 43.24
CA GLU A 441 -66.08 65.92 42.57
C GLU A 441 -67.30 66.25 43.44
N ASP A 442 -67.41 67.51 43.87
CA ASP A 442 -68.58 68.04 44.58
C ASP A 442 -69.69 68.31 43.56
N ASN A 443 -70.59 67.34 43.43
CA ASN A 443 -71.77 67.47 42.61
C ASN A 443 -72.94 68.03 43.44
N PHE A 444 -73.94 68.62 42.77
CA PHE A 444 -75.14 69.18 43.43
C PHE A 444 -75.93 68.16 44.30
N MET A 445 -75.63 66.86 44.20
CA MET A 445 -76.24 65.77 44.99
C MET A 445 -75.31 65.20 46.09
N GLY A 446 -74.13 65.79 46.33
CA GLY A 446 -73.14 65.37 47.33
C GLY A 446 -71.76 65.03 46.73
N PRO A 447 -70.72 64.83 47.57
CA PRO A 447 -69.39 64.48 47.12
C PRO A 447 -69.38 63.07 46.49
N SER A 448 -69.05 62.98 45.20
CA SER A 448 -68.86 61.71 44.50
C SER A 448 -67.37 61.43 44.30
N ALA A 449 -66.90 60.27 44.76
CA ALA A 449 -65.53 59.83 44.59
C ALA A 449 -65.44 58.88 43.39
N SER A 450 -64.83 59.33 42.29
CA SER A 450 -64.58 58.52 41.09
C SER A 450 -63.11 58.12 40.99
N ASN A 451 -62.85 56.91 40.51
CA ASN A 451 -61.50 56.42 40.23
C ASN A 451 -61.48 55.88 38.80
N ASP A 452 -60.65 56.49 37.97
CA ASP A 452 -60.59 56.21 36.54
C ASP A 452 -59.85 54.86 36.26
N PHE A 453 -59.11 54.31 37.24
CA PHE A 453 -58.41 53.02 37.12
C PHE A 453 -59.24 51.84 37.64
N SER A 454 -60.13 51.33 36.79
CA SER A 454 -60.71 49.99 36.93
C SER A 454 -59.71 48.90 36.50
N LEU A 455 -59.96 47.62 36.79
CA LEU A 455 -59.10 46.52 36.30
C LEU A 455 -58.98 46.52 34.77
N HIS A 456 -60.09 46.81 34.09
CA HIS A 456 -60.13 46.93 32.63
C HIS A 456 -59.31 48.13 32.14
N ASN A 457 -59.46 49.29 32.78
CA ASN A 457 -58.71 50.50 32.40
C ASN A 457 -57.22 50.36 32.74
N SER A 458 -56.86 49.59 33.77
CA SER A 458 -55.47 49.30 34.13
C SER A 458 -54.80 48.36 33.12
N LEU A 459 -55.53 47.34 32.63
CA LEU A 459 -55.10 46.49 31.51
C LEU A 459 -54.97 47.31 30.21
N TRP A 460 -55.91 48.20 29.95
CA TRP A 460 -55.86 49.07 28.78
C TRP A 460 -54.67 50.04 28.82
N PHE A 461 -54.39 50.63 29.98
CA PHE A 461 -53.24 51.49 30.20
C PHE A 461 -51.91 50.76 30.00
N SER A 462 -51.75 49.58 30.60
CA SER A 462 -50.51 48.79 30.47
C SER A 462 -50.29 48.30 29.03
N LEU A 463 -51.37 47.99 28.29
CA LEU A 463 -51.30 47.64 26.87
C LEU A 463 -50.95 48.85 26.00
N GLY A 464 -51.56 50.01 26.24
CA GLY A 464 -51.27 51.25 25.52
C GLY A 464 -49.82 51.72 25.73
N ALA A 465 -49.28 51.54 26.95
CA ALA A 465 -47.87 51.78 27.27
C ALA A 465 -46.93 50.75 26.60
N PHE A 466 -47.38 49.52 26.40
CA PHE A 466 -46.62 48.48 25.68
C PHE A 466 -46.60 48.74 24.17
N MET A 467 -47.71 49.16 23.56
CA MET A 467 -47.78 49.42 22.12
C MET A 467 -47.22 50.80 21.70
N GLN A 468 -46.67 51.59 22.64
CA GLN A 468 -46.14 52.94 22.42
C GLN A 468 -47.17 53.95 21.84
N GLN A 469 -48.46 53.70 22.04
CA GLN A 469 -49.54 54.57 21.52
C GLN A 469 -50.00 55.64 22.52
N GLY A 470 -49.61 55.52 23.79
CA GLY A 470 -50.10 56.38 24.87
C GLY A 470 -51.48 55.95 25.36
N CYS A 471 -51.98 56.62 26.40
CA CYS A 471 -53.33 56.41 26.94
C CYS A 471 -53.91 57.74 27.39
N ASP A 472 -55.22 57.91 27.30
CA ASP A 472 -55.93 59.10 27.77
C ASP A 472 -55.96 59.19 29.31
N ILE A 473 -55.72 58.06 30.00
CA ILE A 473 -55.80 57.93 31.45
C ILE A 473 -54.39 57.70 31.99
N CYS A 474 -53.90 58.59 32.87
CA CYS A 474 -52.55 58.52 33.44
C CYS A 474 -52.58 58.49 34.97
N PRO A 475 -51.72 57.70 35.63
CA PRO A 475 -51.67 57.64 37.09
C PRO A 475 -51.22 58.99 37.68
N ARG A 476 -51.95 59.48 38.69
CA ARG A 476 -51.68 60.75 39.39
C ARG A 476 -50.81 60.56 40.62
N SER A 477 -50.95 59.45 41.32
CA SER A 477 -50.19 59.10 42.52
C SER A 477 -48.72 58.85 42.20
N ILE A 478 -47.84 59.25 43.13
CA ILE A 478 -46.41 58.98 43.01
C ILE A 478 -46.12 57.49 42.88
N ALA A 479 -46.86 56.63 43.59
CA ALA A 479 -46.69 55.19 43.54
C ALA A 479 -47.13 54.61 42.18
N GLY A 480 -48.26 55.08 41.63
CA GLY A 480 -48.74 54.68 40.31
C GLY A 480 -47.81 55.14 39.20
N ARG A 481 -47.24 56.35 39.32
CA ARG A 481 -46.24 56.88 38.38
C ARG A 481 -44.95 56.07 38.39
N ILE A 482 -44.44 55.67 39.56
CA ILE A 482 -43.22 54.82 39.64
C ILE A 482 -43.46 53.48 38.93
N VAL A 483 -44.59 52.81 39.21
CA VAL A 483 -44.95 51.54 38.54
C VAL A 483 -45.06 51.73 37.03
N GLY A 484 -45.74 52.80 36.58
CA GLY A 484 -45.85 53.14 35.17
C GLY A 484 -44.51 53.46 34.49
N SER A 485 -43.62 54.19 35.16
CA SER A 485 -42.27 54.52 34.63
C SER A 485 -41.37 53.30 34.52
N VAL A 486 -41.41 52.39 35.50
CA VAL A 486 -40.66 51.11 35.43
C VAL A 486 -41.20 50.23 34.32
N TRP A 487 -42.54 50.14 34.18
CA TRP A 487 -43.16 49.42 33.06
C TRP A 487 -42.74 50.02 31.72
N TRP A 488 -42.78 51.35 31.58
CA TRP A 488 -42.37 52.03 30.35
C TRP A 488 -40.90 51.80 29.99
N PHE A 489 -39.99 51.83 30.98
CA PHE A 489 -38.58 51.50 30.75
C PHE A 489 -38.40 50.03 30.32
N PHE A 490 -39.15 49.11 30.94
CA PHE A 490 -39.15 47.70 30.56
C PHE A 490 -39.65 47.50 29.12
N THR A 491 -40.78 48.12 28.74
CA THR A 491 -41.32 47.98 27.38
C THR A 491 -40.40 48.58 26.33
N LEU A 492 -39.73 49.70 26.63
CA LEU A 492 -38.71 50.30 25.77
C LEU A 492 -37.57 49.31 25.48
N ILE A 493 -36.99 48.69 26.52
CA ILE A 493 -35.90 47.71 26.36
C ILE A 493 -36.35 46.52 25.52
N ILE A 494 -37.54 45.96 25.81
CA ILE A 494 -38.06 44.78 25.09
C ILE A 494 -38.27 45.10 23.61
N ILE A 495 -38.88 46.23 23.29
CA ILE A 495 -39.16 46.61 21.89
C ILE A 495 -37.86 46.90 21.15
N SER A 496 -36.92 47.63 21.77
CA SER A 496 -35.59 47.87 21.18
C SER A 496 -34.85 46.56 20.92
N SER A 497 -34.86 45.61 21.86
CA SER A 497 -34.23 44.29 21.67
C SER A 497 -34.93 43.46 20.58
N TYR A 498 -36.27 43.49 20.53
CA TYR A 498 -37.04 42.83 19.48
C TYR A 498 -36.68 43.40 18.10
N THR A 499 -36.64 44.73 17.95
CA THR A 499 -36.29 45.38 16.68
C THR A 499 -34.86 45.05 16.24
N ALA A 500 -33.90 45.00 17.17
CA ALA A 500 -32.52 44.61 16.89
C ALA A 500 -32.40 43.14 16.44
N ASN A 501 -33.06 42.21 17.16
CA ASN A 501 -33.03 40.79 16.82
C ASN A 501 -33.78 40.49 15.52
N LEU A 502 -34.90 41.18 15.27
CA LEU A 502 -35.64 41.06 14.01
C LEU A 502 -34.78 41.53 12.84
N ALA A 503 -34.08 42.66 12.97
CA ALA A 503 -33.14 43.13 11.95
C ALA A 503 -32.04 42.10 11.68
N ALA A 504 -31.43 41.55 12.74
CA ALA A 504 -30.42 40.49 12.61
C ALA A 504 -30.98 39.23 11.94
N PHE A 505 -32.18 38.80 12.32
CA PHE A 505 -32.86 37.62 11.77
C PHE A 505 -33.16 37.78 10.27
N LEU A 506 -33.58 38.97 9.84
CA LEU A 506 -33.81 39.28 8.42
C LEU A 506 -32.52 39.32 7.60
N THR A 507 -31.37 39.60 8.22
CA THR A 507 -30.07 39.60 7.54
C THR A 507 -29.38 38.24 7.48
N VAL A 508 -29.68 37.32 8.40
CA VAL A 508 -28.98 36.03 8.53
C VAL A 508 -29.95 34.86 8.42
N GLU A 509 -30.13 34.34 7.22
CA GLU A 509 -30.76 33.04 6.99
C GLU A 509 -29.75 31.92 7.25
N ARG A 510 -29.82 31.27 8.42
CA ARG A 510 -29.00 30.08 8.69
C ARG A 510 -29.61 28.86 7.99
N MET A 511 -28.86 28.28 7.05
CA MET A 511 -29.17 26.96 6.51
C MET A 511 -28.97 25.91 7.61
N VAL A 512 -30.06 25.36 8.16
CA VAL A 512 -30.00 24.22 9.08
C VAL A 512 -30.02 22.93 8.28
N THR A 513 -28.99 22.13 8.44
CA THR A 513 -28.90 20.80 7.85
C THR A 513 -29.54 19.77 8.79
N PRO A 514 -30.51 18.97 8.32
CA PRO A 514 -31.15 17.96 9.16
C PRO A 514 -30.22 16.79 9.52
N ILE A 515 -29.15 16.58 8.73
CA ILE A 515 -28.20 15.46 8.89
C ILE A 515 -26.78 16.02 8.83
N ASN A 516 -25.97 15.72 9.84
CA ASN A 516 -24.57 16.13 9.91
C ASN A 516 -23.59 14.94 9.99
N SER A 517 -24.06 13.76 10.38
CA SER A 517 -23.23 12.58 10.57
C SER A 517 -23.90 11.29 10.08
N ALA A 518 -23.10 10.24 9.90
CA ALA A 518 -23.62 8.90 9.63
C ALA A 518 -24.43 8.33 10.80
N ASP A 519 -24.15 8.75 12.04
CA ASP A 519 -24.92 8.32 13.21
C ASP A 519 -26.35 8.91 13.17
N ASP A 520 -26.49 10.16 12.73
CA ASP A 520 -27.81 10.77 12.52
C ASP A 520 -28.62 9.99 11.50
N LEU A 521 -28.01 9.59 10.37
CA LEU A 521 -28.64 8.75 9.36
C LEU A 521 -29.07 7.38 9.91
N ALA A 522 -28.24 6.77 10.77
CA ALA A 522 -28.50 5.46 11.34
C ALA A 522 -29.59 5.45 12.42
N LYS A 523 -29.84 6.57 13.09
CA LYS A 523 -30.87 6.71 14.14
C LYS A 523 -32.28 6.93 13.59
N GLN A 524 -32.39 7.43 12.37
CA GLN A 524 -33.65 7.81 11.72
C GLN A 524 -33.97 6.92 10.52
N THR A 525 -35.22 6.95 10.06
CA THR A 525 -35.68 6.15 8.90
C THR A 525 -36.44 6.98 7.85
N GLU A 526 -36.54 8.30 8.02
CA GLU A 526 -37.26 9.20 7.10
C GLU A 526 -36.45 9.46 5.82
N VAL A 527 -35.14 9.64 5.97
CA VAL A 527 -34.18 9.80 4.88
C VAL A 527 -33.56 8.44 4.58
N GLU A 528 -33.90 7.88 3.42
CA GLU A 528 -33.27 6.68 2.91
C GLU A 528 -31.82 6.96 2.51
N TYR A 529 -30.95 5.96 2.56
CA TYR A 529 -29.57 6.11 2.09
C TYR A 529 -29.07 4.84 1.42
N GLY A 530 -28.16 5.00 0.46
CA GLY A 530 -27.59 3.89 -0.30
C GLY A 530 -26.27 4.23 -0.98
N THR A 531 -25.69 3.22 -1.64
CA THR A 531 -24.39 3.29 -2.32
C THR A 531 -24.50 2.78 -3.76
N LEU A 532 -23.45 2.96 -4.55
CA LEU A 532 -23.30 2.30 -5.85
C LEU A 532 -23.19 0.78 -5.67
N MET A 533 -23.86 0.00 -6.53
CA MET A 533 -23.76 -1.47 -6.57
C MET A 533 -22.37 -1.92 -7.03
N HIS A 534 -21.90 -3.06 -6.49
CA HIS A 534 -20.60 -3.66 -6.80
C HIS A 534 -19.41 -2.71 -6.59
N SER A 535 -19.57 -1.71 -5.72
CA SER A 535 -18.57 -0.69 -5.43
C SER A 535 -17.74 -1.00 -4.19
N SER A 536 -16.59 -0.33 -4.08
CA SER A 536 -15.74 -0.41 -2.89
C SER A 536 -16.45 0.12 -1.62
N THR A 537 -17.37 1.07 -1.78
CA THR A 537 -18.17 1.65 -0.69
C THR A 537 -19.23 0.67 -0.19
N GLN A 538 -19.92 -0.04 -1.09
CA GLN A 538 -20.85 -1.10 -0.69
C GLN A 538 -20.14 -2.20 0.09
N GLU A 539 -18.99 -2.65 -0.43
CA GLU A 539 -18.17 -3.68 0.21
C GLU A 539 -17.63 -3.24 1.58
N PHE A 540 -17.27 -1.95 1.71
CA PHE A 540 -16.83 -1.39 2.97
C PHE A 540 -17.89 -1.54 4.07
N PHE A 541 -19.16 -1.16 3.81
CA PHE A 541 -20.23 -1.32 4.79
C PHE A 541 -20.51 -2.80 5.10
N ARG A 542 -20.41 -3.68 4.10
CA ARG A 542 -20.51 -5.13 4.30
C ARG A 542 -19.44 -5.66 5.25
N LEU A 543 -18.17 -5.32 5.03
CA LEU A 543 -17.05 -5.82 5.83
C LEU A 543 -16.95 -5.17 7.21
N GLN A 544 -17.26 -3.87 7.32
CA GLN A 544 -17.19 -3.14 8.59
C GLN A 544 -18.41 -3.37 9.49
N SER A 545 -19.48 -3.99 8.98
CA SER A 545 -20.67 -4.34 9.75
C SER A 545 -20.35 -5.20 10.98
N GLY A 546 -19.31 -6.04 10.93
CA GLY A 546 -18.87 -6.86 12.07
C GLY A 546 -18.00 -6.13 13.11
N LYS A 547 -17.59 -4.88 12.85
CA LYS A 547 -16.62 -4.15 13.68
C LYS A 547 -17.20 -2.89 14.32
N ILE A 548 -18.03 -2.15 13.60
CA ILE A 548 -18.55 -0.84 14.03
C ILE A 548 -20.09 -0.90 14.10
N PRO A 549 -20.71 -0.74 15.29
CA PRO A 549 -22.16 -0.88 15.44
C PRO A 549 -23.01 0.05 14.58
N VAL A 550 -22.56 1.30 14.36
CA VAL A 550 -23.26 2.27 13.51
C VAL A 550 -23.32 1.78 12.06
N TYR A 551 -22.19 1.32 11.52
CA TYR A 551 -22.12 0.79 10.15
C TYR A 551 -22.83 -0.55 10.01
N ALA A 552 -22.91 -1.34 11.08
CA ALA A 552 -23.72 -2.55 11.12
C ALA A 552 -25.21 -2.25 10.88
N ARG A 553 -25.77 -1.28 11.62
CA ARG A 553 -27.16 -0.84 11.43
C ARG A 553 -27.40 -0.26 10.05
N MET A 554 -26.47 0.56 9.54
CA MET A 554 -26.57 1.11 8.19
C MET A 554 -26.55 0.01 7.12
N TRP A 555 -25.67 -0.98 7.27
CA TRP A 555 -25.62 -2.12 6.35
C TRP A 555 -26.90 -2.95 6.40
N GLU A 556 -27.44 -3.22 7.59
CA GLU A 556 -28.71 -3.94 7.75
C GLU A 556 -29.90 -3.19 7.12
N PHE A 557 -29.95 -1.86 7.29
CA PHE A 557 -30.91 -0.99 6.63
C PHE A 557 -30.81 -1.07 5.09
N MET A 558 -29.59 -0.95 4.55
CA MET A 558 -29.37 -1.02 3.10
C MET A 558 -29.61 -2.43 2.55
N ASN A 559 -29.28 -3.46 3.33
CA ASN A 559 -29.44 -4.85 2.92
C ASN A 559 -30.92 -5.28 2.91
N SER A 560 -31.74 -4.75 3.83
CA SER A 560 -33.19 -4.98 3.84
C SER A 560 -33.93 -4.24 2.71
N ARG A 561 -33.41 -3.09 2.26
CA ARG A 561 -34.00 -2.27 1.20
C ARG A 561 -33.12 -2.23 -0.05
N LYS A 562 -33.23 -3.27 -0.91
CA LYS A 562 -32.38 -3.38 -2.11
C LYS A 562 -32.54 -2.23 -3.10
N HIS A 563 -33.68 -1.53 -3.10
CA HIS A 563 -33.91 -0.40 -4.00
C HIS A 563 -33.06 0.83 -3.67
N VAL A 564 -32.38 0.91 -2.51
CA VAL A 564 -31.52 2.06 -2.18
C VAL A 564 -30.21 2.07 -2.95
N PHE A 565 -29.78 0.93 -3.48
CA PHE A 565 -28.58 0.84 -4.30
C PHE A 565 -28.83 1.26 -5.75
N VAL A 566 -27.87 1.95 -6.34
CA VAL A 566 -27.92 2.44 -7.73
C VAL A 566 -26.84 1.79 -8.59
N ARG A 567 -27.01 1.76 -9.91
CA ARG A 567 -26.04 1.14 -10.83
C ARG A 567 -24.99 2.12 -11.37
N LYS A 568 -25.34 3.40 -11.47
CA LYS A 568 -24.47 4.48 -11.94
C LYS A 568 -24.46 5.66 -10.96
N TYR A 569 -23.41 6.46 -10.97
CA TYR A 569 -23.35 7.65 -10.11
C TYR A 569 -24.41 8.68 -10.49
N GLU A 570 -24.70 8.86 -11.79
CA GLU A 570 -25.70 9.83 -12.27
C GLU A 570 -27.10 9.51 -11.74
N GLU A 571 -27.45 8.23 -11.67
CA GLU A 571 -28.72 7.75 -11.10
C GLU A 571 -28.84 8.13 -9.61
N GLY A 572 -27.78 7.91 -8.83
CA GLY A 572 -27.75 8.27 -7.42
C GLY A 572 -27.81 9.78 -7.18
N ILE A 573 -27.08 10.57 -7.97
CA ILE A 573 -27.09 12.03 -7.91
C ILE A 573 -28.48 12.57 -8.26
N GLN A 574 -29.07 12.08 -9.36
CA GLN A 574 -30.40 12.51 -9.79
C GLN A 574 -31.46 12.15 -8.73
N ARG A 575 -31.37 10.96 -8.15
CA ARG A 575 -32.26 10.54 -7.07
C ARG A 575 -32.16 11.46 -5.85
N VAL A 576 -30.97 11.89 -5.44
CA VAL A 576 -30.81 12.89 -4.36
C VAL A 576 -31.53 14.19 -4.71
N ARG A 577 -31.38 14.67 -5.95
CA ARG A 577 -32.02 15.91 -6.43
C ARG A 577 -33.54 15.81 -6.45
N GLU A 578 -34.10 14.68 -6.86
CA GLU A 578 -35.55 14.47 -7.02
C GLU A 578 -36.24 14.15 -5.69
N SER A 579 -35.55 13.49 -4.75
CA SER A 579 -36.16 12.99 -3.50
C SER A 579 -36.48 14.07 -2.46
N LYS A 580 -36.35 15.36 -2.78
CA LYS A 580 -36.68 16.50 -1.90
C LYS A 580 -36.09 16.38 -0.48
N GLY A 581 -34.87 15.86 -0.35
CA GLY A 581 -34.18 15.68 0.93
C GLY A 581 -34.49 14.37 1.67
N LYS A 582 -35.24 13.44 1.07
CA LYS A 582 -35.57 12.12 1.64
C LYS A 582 -34.64 10.98 1.21
N TYR A 583 -33.60 11.29 0.43
CA TYR A 583 -32.58 10.32 0.04
C TYR A 583 -31.19 10.94 0.17
N ALA A 584 -30.26 10.20 0.76
CA ALA A 584 -28.85 10.54 0.87
C ALA A 584 -28.00 9.51 0.12
N PHE A 585 -27.00 9.96 -0.62
CA PHE A 585 -26.16 9.08 -1.43
C PHE A 585 -24.73 9.04 -0.88
N LEU A 586 -24.24 7.83 -0.61
CA LEU A 586 -22.93 7.58 -0.05
C LEU A 586 -21.94 7.31 -1.19
N MET A 587 -20.98 8.23 -1.37
CA MET A 587 -20.00 8.17 -2.45
C MET A 587 -18.65 8.77 -2.03
N GLU A 588 -17.63 8.59 -2.86
CA GLU A 588 -16.31 9.17 -2.67
C GLU A 588 -16.36 10.71 -2.59
N SER A 589 -15.58 11.30 -1.68
CA SER A 589 -15.59 12.73 -1.39
C SER A 589 -15.23 13.61 -2.58
N THR A 590 -14.31 13.15 -3.42
CA THR A 590 -13.85 13.87 -4.62
C THR A 590 -14.98 14.04 -5.64
N LYS A 591 -15.76 12.99 -5.88
CA LYS A 591 -16.95 13.05 -6.75
C LYS A 591 -18.03 13.94 -6.13
N ASN A 592 -18.25 13.84 -4.82
CA ASN A 592 -19.24 14.66 -4.13
C ASN A 592 -18.91 16.16 -4.22
N GLU A 593 -17.66 16.53 -3.94
CA GLU A 593 -17.16 17.91 -4.05
C GLU A 593 -17.29 18.43 -5.49
N TYR A 594 -16.89 17.65 -6.49
CA TYR A 594 -17.05 18.02 -7.89
C TYR A 594 -18.51 18.29 -8.29
N ILE A 595 -19.45 17.45 -7.84
CA ILE A 595 -20.88 17.61 -8.17
C ILE A 595 -21.49 18.80 -7.44
N ASN A 596 -21.04 19.11 -6.22
CA ASN A 596 -21.51 20.27 -5.45
C ASN A 596 -21.17 21.59 -6.14
N GLU A 597 -20.06 21.66 -6.87
CA GLU A 597 -19.63 22.84 -7.64
C GLU A 597 -20.34 22.98 -9.00
N ARG A 598 -21.07 21.95 -9.45
CA ARG A 598 -21.79 21.97 -10.73
C ARG A 598 -23.18 22.55 -10.59
N LYS A 599 -23.60 23.30 -11.61
CA LYS A 599 -24.98 23.80 -11.72
C LYS A 599 -25.96 22.61 -11.67
N PRO A 600 -27.09 22.73 -10.96
CA PRO A 600 -27.66 23.94 -10.34
C PRO A 600 -27.21 24.21 -8.88
N CYS A 601 -26.10 23.62 -8.42
CA CYS A 601 -25.56 23.80 -7.05
C CYS A 601 -26.55 23.39 -5.94
N ASP A 602 -27.34 22.35 -6.21
CA ASP A 602 -28.45 21.86 -5.39
C ASP A 602 -28.09 20.65 -4.52
N THR A 603 -26.83 20.25 -4.51
CA THR A 603 -26.29 19.17 -3.69
C THR A 603 -25.34 19.75 -2.65
N MET A 604 -25.13 19.01 -1.56
CA MET A 604 -24.15 19.37 -0.54
C MET A 604 -23.57 18.14 0.14
N LYS A 605 -22.27 18.23 0.44
CA LYS A 605 -21.55 17.29 1.30
C LYS A 605 -21.85 17.60 2.77
N VAL A 606 -22.18 16.57 3.54
CA VAL A 606 -22.36 16.67 5.00
C VAL A 606 -21.40 15.77 5.77
N GLY A 607 -20.99 16.25 6.93
CA GLY A 607 -20.11 15.54 7.84
C GLY A 607 -18.66 15.42 7.35
N ARG A 608 -17.86 14.70 8.15
CA ARG A 608 -16.50 14.32 7.80
C ARG A 608 -16.52 13.03 6.97
N ASN A 609 -15.43 12.78 6.26
CA ASN A 609 -15.25 11.50 5.56
C ASN A 609 -15.27 10.35 6.58
N LEU A 610 -15.93 9.24 6.24
CA LEU A 610 -16.13 8.08 7.12
C LEU A 610 -14.90 7.17 7.21
N ASP A 611 -14.01 7.26 6.24
CA ASP A 611 -12.76 6.53 6.14
C ASP A 611 -11.67 7.34 5.43
N ALA A 612 -10.45 6.80 5.40
CA ALA A 612 -9.33 7.32 4.65
C ALA A 612 -8.90 6.30 3.61
N LYS A 613 -9.03 6.68 2.33
CA LYS A 613 -8.76 5.88 1.13
C LYS A 613 -7.93 6.70 0.14
N GLY A 614 -7.49 6.06 -0.93
CA GLY A 614 -6.89 6.76 -2.04
C GLY A 614 -7.09 6.04 -3.36
N TYR A 615 -7.01 6.81 -4.44
CA TYR A 615 -6.89 6.27 -5.79
C TYR A 615 -5.43 5.98 -6.11
N GLY A 616 -5.17 4.84 -6.74
CA GLY A 616 -3.86 4.43 -7.20
C GLY A 616 -3.94 3.91 -8.63
N VAL A 617 -2.81 3.96 -9.34
CA VAL A 617 -2.68 3.30 -10.65
C VAL A 617 -2.50 1.82 -10.37
N ALA A 618 -3.25 0.97 -11.09
CA ALA A 618 -3.18 -0.47 -10.92
C ALA A 618 -2.44 -1.14 -12.08
N THR A 619 -1.70 -2.20 -11.77
CA THR A 619 -1.00 -3.03 -12.74
C THR A 619 -1.25 -4.52 -12.43
N PRO A 620 -1.05 -5.43 -13.41
CA PRO A 620 -0.98 -6.85 -13.13
C PRO A 620 0.11 -7.14 -12.09
N VAL A 621 -0.09 -8.19 -11.29
CA VAL A 621 0.85 -8.59 -10.22
C VAL A 621 2.22 -8.89 -10.83
N GLY A 622 3.27 -8.27 -10.26
CA GLY A 622 4.65 -8.45 -10.72
C GLY A 622 4.95 -7.82 -12.08
N SER A 623 4.11 -6.89 -12.56
CA SER A 623 4.41 -6.08 -13.74
C SER A 623 5.62 -5.18 -13.50
N ASN A 624 6.52 -5.11 -14.48
CA ASN A 624 7.68 -4.21 -14.46
C ASN A 624 7.27 -2.72 -14.53
N LEU A 625 6.01 -2.41 -14.89
CA LEU A 625 5.49 -1.04 -15.00
C LEU A 625 5.25 -0.36 -13.64
N ARG A 626 5.17 -1.13 -12.55
CA ARG A 626 4.93 -0.62 -11.19
C ARG A 626 6.24 -0.27 -10.50
#